data_AF-A0A1H3N1R0-F1
#
_entry.id   AF-A0A1H3N1R0-F1
#
_cell.length_a   1.000
_cell.length_b   1.000
_cell.length_c   1.000
_cell.angle_alpha   90.00
_cell.angle_beta   90.00
_cell.angle_gamma   90.00
#
_symmetry.space_group_name_H-M   'P 1'
#
loop_
_entity.id
_entity.type
_entity.pdbx_description
1 polymer ?
#
loop_
_entity_poly.entity_id
_entity_poly.type
_entity_poly.pdbx_seq_one_letter_code
_entity_poly.pdbx_strand_id
1 'polypeptide(L)' 'MSQRINLDGVEYETSSLTDNSKSILASLQEASARLQELQNLQAIFTRAKRSYIDELKREIIKGKSGVDIAALFD' A
#
# COMPACT_ATOMS: atom_id res chain seq x y z
N MET A 1 -31.82 13.36 -6.28
CA MET A 1 -30.98 13.50 -5.07
C MET A 1 -29.64 14.04 -5.52
N SER A 2 -29.18 15.18 -4.98
CA SER A 2 -27.88 15.75 -5.35
C SER A 2 -26.76 14.92 -4.74
N GLN A 3 -25.78 14.52 -5.56
CA GLN A 3 -24.60 13.80 -5.10
C GLN A 3 -23.59 14.86 -4.64
N ARG A 4 -23.08 14.73 -3.42
CA ARG A 4 -22.02 15.61 -2.91
C ARG A 4 -20.72 14.84 -2.85
N ILE A 5 -19.63 15.50 -3.24
CA ILE A 5 -18.30 14.91 -3.22
C ILE A 5 -17.42 15.82 -2.36
N ASN A 6 -16.77 15.23 -1.37
CA ASN A 6 -15.80 15.93 -0.55
C ASN A 6 -14.42 15.76 -1.20
N LEU A 7 -13.77 16.89 -1.52
CA LEU A 7 -12.40 16.95 -1.99
C LEU A 7 -11.60 17.81 -1.01
N ASP A 8 -10.64 17.18 -0.32
CA ASP A 8 -9.75 17.84 0.64
C ASP A 8 -10.48 18.67 1.72
N GLY A 9 -11.63 18.18 2.17
CA GLY A 9 -12.45 18.83 3.19
C GLY A 9 -13.48 19.83 2.64
N VAL A 10 -13.50 20.06 1.33
CA VAL A 10 -14.46 20.95 0.67
C VAL A 10 -15.56 20.12 0.02
N GLU A 11 -16.82 20.35 0.42
CA GLU A 11 -17.97 19.73 -0.23
C GLU A 11 -18.34 20.45 -1.53
N TYR A 12 -18.37 19.69 -2.62
CA TYR A 12 -18.87 20.14 -3.91
C TYR A 12 -20.18 19.43 -4.26
N GLU A 13 -21.17 20.18 -4.72
CA GLU A 13 -22.34 19.59 -5.35
C GLU A 13 -22.02 19.17 -6.78
N THR A 14 -22.27 17.90 -7.11
CA THR A 14 -22.05 17.40 -8.48
C THR A 14 -23.01 18.01 -9.49
N SER A 15 -24.16 18.52 -9.02
CA SER A 15 -25.15 19.24 -9.81
C SER A 15 -24.61 20.52 -10.42
N SER A 16 -23.63 21.19 -9.79
CA SER A 16 -23.02 22.42 -10.31
C SER A 16 -21.80 22.18 -11.21
N LEU A 17 -21.36 20.93 -11.37
CA LEU A 17 -20.21 20.58 -12.20
C LEU A 17 -20.63 20.37 -13.66
N THR A 18 -19.82 20.88 -14.59
CA THR A 18 -19.95 20.52 -16.01
C THR A 18 -19.66 19.02 -16.20
N ASP A 19 -20.20 18.43 -17.27
CA ASP A 19 -20.00 16.99 -17.53
C ASP A 19 -18.52 16.62 -17.72
N ASN A 20 -17.73 17.54 -18.28
CA ASN A 20 -16.27 17.39 -18.35
C ASN A 20 -15.63 17.33 -16.95
N SER A 21 -16.04 18.22 -16.03
CA SER A 21 -15.54 18.23 -14.66
C SER A 21 -15.90 16.95 -13.89
N LYS A 22 -17.11 16.40 -14.11
CA LYS A 22 -17.51 15.11 -13.52
C LYS A 22 -16.65 13.96 -14.03
N SER A 23 -16.33 13.94 -15.33
CA SER A 23 -15.49 12.90 -15.92
C SER A 23 -14.07 12.95 -15.34
N ILE A 24 -13.47 14.13 -15.23
CA ILE A 24 -12.12 14.30 -14.65
C ILE A 24 -12.11 13.83 -13.20
N LEU A 25 -13.16 14.16 -12.44
CA LEU A 25 -13.29 13.78 -11.05
C LEU A 25 -13.40 12.25 -10.87
N ALA A 26 -14.18 11.58 -11.72
CA ALA A 26 -14.25 10.12 -11.72
C ALA A 26 -12.89 9.49 -12.02
N SER A 27 -12.16 9.98 -13.03
CA SER A 27 -10.81 9.51 -13.34
C SER A 27 -9.82 9.75 -12.19
N LEU A 28 -9.92 10.89 -11.50
CA LEU A 28 -9.07 11.20 -10.35
C LEU A 28 -9.33 10.25 -9.17
N GLN A 29 -10.61 9.95 -8.90
CA GLN A 29 -10.99 9.01 -7.85
C GLN A 29 -10.48 7.60 -8.14
N GLU A 30 -10.62 7.14 -9.39
CA GLU A 30 -10.10 5.85 -9.84
C GLU A 30 -8.58 5.78 -9.71
N ALA A 31 -7.86 6.78 -10.22
CA ALA A 31 -6.41 6.86 -10.13
C ALA A 31 -5.93 6.87 -8.67
N SER A 32 -6.63 7.60 -7.79
CA SER A 32 -6.30 7.68 -6.36
C SER A 32 -6.52 6.35 -5.65
N ALA A 33 -7.63 5.66 -5.93
CA ALA A 33 -7.89 4.32 -5.40
C ALA A 33 -6.81 3.32 -5.87
N ARG A 34 -6.42 3.37 -7.15
CA ARG A 34 -5.36 2.53 -7.69
C ARG A 34 -4.00 2.82 -7.07
N LEU A 35 -3.69 4.09 -6.83
CA LEU A 35 -2.44 4.50 -6.18
C LEU A 35 -2.37 3.97 -4.74
N GLN A 36 -3.47 4.06 -3.98
CA GLN A 36 -3.54 3.51 -2.63
C GLN A 36 -3.35 1.98 -2.63
N GLU A 37 -3.95 1.26 -3.57
CA GLU A 37 -3.77 -0.18 -3.72
C GLU A 37 -2.30 -0.55 -4.00
N LEU A 38 -1.65 0.16 -4.91
CA LEU A 38 -0.24 -0.05 -5.24
C LEU A 38 0.69 0.24 -4.07
N GLN A 39 0.42 1.28 -3.29
CA GLN A 39 1.16 1.58 -2.06
C GLN A 39 1.02 0.45 -1.02
N ASN A 40 -0.18 -0.09 -0.86
CA ASN A 40 -0.42 -1.22 0.03
C ASN A 40 0.36 -2.47 -0.42
N LEU A 41 0.33 -2.78 -1.73
CA LEU A 41 1.11 -3.89 -2.29
C LEU A 41 2.61 -3.69 -2.11
N GLN A 42 3.12 -2.47 -2.33
CA GLN A 42 4.52 -2.14 -2.11
C GLN A 42 4.94 -2.40 -0.65
N ALA A 43 4.09 -2.05 0.33
CA ALA A 43 4.36 -2.30 1.74
C ALA A 43 4.43 -3.81 2.04
N ILE A 44 3.51 -4.60 1.48
CA ILE A 44 3.49 -6.07 1.61
C ILE A 44 4.77 -6.67 1.03
N PHE A 45 5.12 -6.34 -0.21
CA PHE A 45 6.31 -6.90 -0.86
C PHE A 45 7.61 -6.48 -0.17
N THR A 46 7.67 -5.24 0.34
CA THR A 46 8.83 -4.77 1.11
C THR A 46 9.01 -5.59 2.39
N ARG A 47 7.92 -5.88 3.10
CA ARG A 47 7.96 -6.73 4.30
C ARG A 47 8.36 -8.16 3.95
N ALA A 48 7.75 -8.75 2.92
CA ALA A 48 8.06 -10.11 2.49
C ALA A 48 9.54 -10.26 2.10
N LYS A 49 10.08 -9.31 1.31
CA LYS A 49 11.50 -9.28 0.94
C LYS A 49 12.41 -9.21 2.16
N ARG A 50 12.09 -8.37 3.15
CA ARG A 50 12.88 -8.26 4.39
C ARG A 50 12.87 -9.57 5.17
N SER A 51 11.70 -10.18 5.38
CA SER A 51 11.57 -11.48 6.08
C SER A 51 12.40 -12.55 5.40
N TYR A 52 12.29 -12.67 4.08
CA TYR A 52 13.02 -13.65 3.30
C TYR A 52 14.54 -13.48 3.42
N ILE A 53 15.04 -12.25 3.34
CA ILE A 53 16.47 -11.96 3.53
C ILE A 53 16.93 -12.33 4.93
N ASP A 54 16.13 -12.05 5.96
CA ASP A 54 16.49 -12.35 7.34
C ASP A 54 16.46 -13.86 7.63
N GLU A 55 15.51 -14.60 7.07
CA GLU A 55 15.48 -16.07 7.10
C GLU A 55 16.72 -16.66 6.41
N LEU A 56 17.06 -16.20 5.21
CA LEU A 56 18.27 -16.64 4.51
C LEU A 56 19.54 -16.40 5.33
N LYS A 57 19.66 -15.24 5.99
CA LYS A 57 20.81 -14.96 6.87
C LYS A 57 20.89 -15.95 8.03
N ARG A 58 19.76 -16.27 8.66
CA ARG A 58 19.69 -17.26 9.75
C ARG A 58 20.15 -18.64 9.27
N GLU A 59 19.64 -19.09 8.13
CA GLU A 59 20.02 -20.38 7.54
C GLU A 59 21.53 -20.43 7.20
N ILE A 60 22.09 -19.37 6.64
CA ILE A 60 23.53 -19.30 6.35
C ILE A 60 24.36 -19.37 7.64
N ILE A 61 23.95 -18.65 8.68
CA ILE A 61 24.67 -18.65 9.97
C ILE A 61 24.59 -20.03 10.62
N LYS A 62 23.41 -20.66 10.64
CA LYS A 62 23.20 -22.02 11.14
C LYS A 62 24.05 -23.04 10.38
N GLY A 63 24.05 -22.97 9.04
CA GLY A 63 24.85 -23.86 8.19
C GLY A 63 26.36 -23.67 8.35
N LYS A 64 26.85 -22.44 8.59
CA LYS A 64 28.28 -22.16 8.77
C LYS A 64 28.80 -22.43 10.18
N SER A 65 28.01 -22.12 11.20
CA SER A 65 28.43 -22.26 12.61
C SER A 65 28.08 -23.62 13.21
N GLY A 66 27.16 -24.38 12.60
CA GLY A 66 26.59 -25.59 13.17
C GLY A 66 25.71 -25.35 14.41
N VAL A 67 25.54 -24.08 14.82
CA VAL A 67 24.78 -23.67 15.99
C VAL A 67 23.60 -22.82 15.56
N ASP A 68 22.42 -23.17 16.04
CA ASP A 68 21.24 -22.34 15.87
C ASP A 68 21.31 -21.16 16.84
N ILE A 69 21.81 -20.02 16.36
CA ILE A 69 21.96 -18.80 17.17
C ILE A 69 20.60 -18.33 17.72
N ALA A 70 19.48 -18.61 17.06
CA ALA A 70 18.17 -18.24 17.59
C ALA A 70 17.82 -19.03 18.86
N ALA A 71 18.22 -20.30 18.94
CA ALA A 71 18.02 -21.16 20.11
C ALA A 71 18.89 -20.80 21.33
N LEU A 72 19.85 -19.85 21.18
CA LEU A 72 20.70 -19.38 22.28
C LEU A 72 20.08 -18.22 23.08
N PHE A 73 18.98 -17.64 22.61
CA PHE A 73 18.33 -16.48 23.24
C PHE A 73 16.92 -16.77 23.76
N ASP A 74 16.47 -18.03 23.72
CA ASP A 74 15.25 -18.53 24.38
C ASP A 74 15.51 -18.90 25.85
#